data_AF-Q583W0-F1
#
_entry.id   AF-Q583W0-F1
#
_cell.length_a   1.000
_cell.length_b   1.000
_cell.length_c   1.000
_cell.angle_alpha   90.00
_cell.angle_beta   90.00
_cell.angle_gamma   90.00
#
_symmetry.space_group_name_H-M   'P 1'
#
loop_
_entity.id
_entity.type
_entity.pdbx_description
1 polymer ?
#
loop_
_entity_poly.entity_id
_entity_poly.type
_entity_poly.pdbx_seq_one_letter_code
_entity_poly.pdbx_strand_id
1 'polypeptide(L)'
;MRPGSQFTPKAIQVFKSFATAAPAVMEVGTQSGIPKDLIGGAIGQLCNEEGDATSNGGVPFKAAEIRLYSPPPLKNSKAQVMLLFRGTKFVTVEESIGAGPEGTILFFSSSLLVALPYGVLQEGESNAFRITLCRVERRPDSAILDKSHLPDKELAILEKHANDVEKLKASVSQWPHEGSDNTVYDGTMEYGDYGMVYCFNTNYVGVSTLLSADVQWGETVLTHSSEGKRV
;
A
#
# COMPACT_ATOMS: atom_id res chain seq x y z
N MET A 1 -19.77 4.22 -21.10
CA MET A 1 -20.18 2.93 -20.49
C MET A 1 -19.31 1.79 -21.03
N ARG A 2 -18.54 1.13 -20.15
CA ARG A 2 -18.71 -0.31 -19.90
C ARG A 2 -19.15 -0.44 -18.44
N PRO A 3 -20.36 -0.96 -18.14
CA PRO A 3 -20.70 -1.42 -16.82
C PRO A 3 -20.21 -2.87 -16.64
N GLY A 4 -19.76 -3.21 -15.44
CA GLY A 4 -19.52 -4.59 -15.01
C GLY A 4 -18.08 -5.07 -15.26
N SER A 5 -17.40 -5.70 -14.33
CA SER A 5 -17.76 -6.13 -12.97
C SER A 5 -17.20 -5.14 -11.95
N GLN A 6 -18.02 -4.62 -11.05
CA GLN A 6 -17.48 -4.36 -9.71
C GLN A 6 -17.03 -5.73 -9.22
N PHE A 7 -15.73 -5.98 -9.28
CA PHE A 7 -15.14 -7.01 -8.44
C PHE A 7 -15.57 -6.63 -7.04
N THR A 8 -16.57 -7.33 -6.49
CA THR A 8 -16.98 -7.19 -5.11
C THR A 8 -16.20 -8.27 -4.38
N PRO A 9 -15.06 -7.93 -3.76
CA PRO A 9 -14.18 -8.93 -3.19
C PRO A 9 -14.92 -9.61 -2.04
N LYS A 10 -15.45 -10.81 -2.28
CA LYS A 10 -15.73 -11.74 -1.20
C LYS A 10 -14.43 -12.44 -0.87
N ALA A 11 -14.12 -12.56 0.42
CA ALA A 11 -13.00 -13.36 0.86
C ALA A 11 -13.19 -14.79 0.35
N ILE A 12 -12.18 -15.32 -0.33
CA ILE A 12 -12.18 -16.71 -0.79
C ILE A 12 -11.87 -17.67 0.35
N GLN A 13 -11.13 -17.20 1.36
CA GLN A 13 -10.80 -17.96 2.54
C GLN A 13 -10.48 -17.03 3.71
N VAL A 14 -10.69 -17.53 4.92
CA VAL A 14 -10.39 -16.83 6.17
C VAL A 14 -9.44 -17.69 7.01
N PHE A 15 -8.43 -17.06 7.59
CA PHE A 15 -7.38 -17.68 8.39
C PHE A 15 -7.27 -17.00 9.75
N LYS A 16 -6.65 -17.73 10.69
CA LYS A 16 -6.39 -17.24 12.06
C LYS A 16 -4.95 -16.79 12.28
N SER A 17 -4.04 -17.05 11.34
CA SER A 17 -2.66 -16.60 11.40
C SER A 17 -2.03 -16.44 10.02
N PHE A 18 -1.01 -15.59 9.90
CA PHE A 18 -0.28 -15.37 8.65
C PHE A 18 0.50 -16.60 8.23
N ALA A 19 1.06 -17.33 9.20
CA ALA A 19 1.73 -18.60 8.94
C ALA A 19 0.82 -19.63 8.25
N THR A 20 -0.46 -19.70 8.64
CA THR A 20 -1.44 -20.61 8.01
C THR A 20 -1.99 -20.08 6.69
N ALA A 21 -2.06 -18.76 6.51
CA ALA A 21 -2.49 -18.12 5.27
C ALA A 21 -1.41 -18.18 4.17
N ALA A 22 -0.13 -18.20 4.54
CA ALA A 22 1.01 -18.01 3.63
C ALA A 22 1.00 -18.90 2.37
N PRO A 23 0.72 -20.22 2.43
CA PRO A 23 0.69 -21.05 1.23
C PRO A 23 -0.41 -20.62 0.25
N ALA A 24 -1.61 -20.30 0.75
CA ALA A 24 -2.73 -19.86 -0.06
C ALA A 24 -2.49 -18.45 -0.65
N VAL A 25 -1.89 -17.55 0.12
CA VAL A 25 -1.49 -16.22 -0.39
C VAL A 25 -0.46 -16.36 -1.52
N MET A 26 0.53 -17.25 -1.36
CA MET A 26 1.54 -17.52 -2.40
C MET A 26 0.90 -18.04 -3.68
N GLU A 27 0.00 -19.01 -3.57
CA GLU A 27 -0.71 -19.59 -4.72
C GLU A 27 -1.55 -18.53 -5.45
N VAL A 28 -2.46 -17.87 -4.72
CA VAL A 28 -3.40 -16.91 -5.29
C VAL A 28 -2.69 -15.67 -5.82
N GLY A 29 -1.68 -15.17 -5.09
CA GLY A 29 -0.85 -14.06 -5.53
C GLY A 29 -0.12 -14.37 -6.84
N THR A 30 0.48 -15.56 -6.95
CA THR A 30 1.18 -16.00 -8.17
C THR A 30 0.20 -16.13 -9.35
N GLN A 31 -0.97 -16.75 -9.13
CA GLN A 31 -2.01 -16.87 -10.17
C GLN A 31 -2.52 -15.51 -10.65
N SER A 32 -2.52 -14.51 -9.77
CA SER A 32 -2.88 -13.14 -10.11
C SER A 32 -1.75 -12.36 -10.81
N GLY A 33 -0.57 -12.95 -11.01
CA GLY A 33 0.57 -12.32 -11.69
C GLY A 33 1.52 -11.54 -10.79
N ILE A 34 1.46 -11.73 -9.46
CA ILE A 34 2.42 -11.13 -8.55
C ILE A 34 3.69 -12.00 -8.50
N PRO A 35 4.89 -11.42 -8.68
CA PRO A 35 6.15 -12.12 -8.51
C PRO A 35 6.28 -12.78 -7.13
N LYS A 36 6.78 -14.02 -7.09
CA LYS A 36 6.87 -14.83 -5.86
C LYS A 36 7.74 -14.19 -4.78
N ASP A 37 8.81 -13.52 -5.19
CA ASP A 37 9.73 -12.78 -4.32
C ASP A 37 9.03 -11.63 -3.60
N LEU A 38 8.15 -10.89 -4.28
CA LEU A 38 7.35 -9.84 -3.65
C LEU A 38 6.37 -10.43 -2.63
N ILE A 39 5.70 -11.54 -2.96
CA ILE A 39 4.79 -12.22 -2.04
C ILE A 39 5.55 -12.73 -0.81
N GLY A 40 6.68 -13.40 -1.03
CA GLY A 40 7.54 -13.93 0.03
C GLY A 40 8.06 -12.83 0.95
N GLY A 41 8.49 -11.70 0.41
CA GLY A 41 8.92 -10.54 1.18
C GLY A 41 7.81 -9.94 2.05
N ALA A 42 6.62 -9.73 1.47
CA ALA A 42 5.49 -9.17 2.21
C ALA A 42 4.95 -10.12 3.29
N ILE A 43 4.84 -11.41 2.98
CA ILE A 43 4.40 -12.42 3.96
C ILE A 43 5.47 -12.63 5.03
N GLY A 44 6.75 -12.55 4.69
CA GLY A 44 7.84 -12.57 5.66
C GLY A 44 7.72 -11.44 6.67
N GLN A 45 7.43 -10.22 6.23
CA GLN A 45 7.16 -9.10 7.15
C GLN A 45 5.98 -9.39 8.08
N LEU A 46 4.86 -9.88 7.54
CA LEU A 46 3.67 -10.19 8.35
C LEU A 46 3.93 -11.31 9.37
N CYS A 47 4.60 -12.39 8.97
CA CYS A 47 4.90 -13.52 9.86
C CYS A 47 5.93 -13.18 10.93
N ASN A 48 6.93 -12.33 10.64
CA ASN A 48 7.97 -11.97 11.60
C ASN A 48 7.46 -11.10 12.75
N GLU A 49 6.41 -10.32 12.49
CA GLU A 49 5.78 -9.40 13.44
C GLU A 49 4.55 -10.05 14.13
N GLU A 50 4.05 -11.18 13.61
CA GLU A 50 2.97 -11.96 14.24
C GLU A 50 3.50 -12.81 15.39
N GLY A 51 3.11 -12.51 16.63
CA GLY A 51 3.52 -13.25 17.81
C GLY A 51 3.58 -12.39 19.07
N ASP A 52 4.12 -12.95 20.17
CA ASP A 52 4.38 -12.21 21.40
C ASP A 52 5.77 -11.54 21.35
N ALA A 53 5.89 -10.29 21.83
CA ALA A 53 7.09 -9.43 21.72
C ALA A 53 8.38 -10.13 22.16
N THR A 54 8.21 -11.10 23.05
CA THR A 54 9.26 -11.79 23.79
C THR A 54 10.28 -12.52 22.93
N SER A 55 9.95 -12.92 21.69
CA SER A 55 10.84 -13.79 20.93
C SER A 55 11.89 -13.10 20.05
N ASN A 56 11.67 -11.87 19.55
CA ASN A 56 12.60 -11.31 18.54
C ASN A 56 12.82 -9.78 18.58
N GLY A 57 12.37 -9.06 19.61
CA GLY A 57 12.52 -7.59 19.66
C GLY A 57 11.75 -6.84 18.54
N GLY A 58 11.02 -7.58 17.70
CA GLY A 58 10.03 -7.10 16.76
C GLY A 58 8.73 -6.78 17.49
N VAL A 59 7.85 -6.13 16.76
CA VAL A 59 6.66 -5.55 17.34
C VAL A 59 5.52 -6.56 17.30
N PRO A 60 5.04 -7.06 18.45
CA PRO A 60 4.01 -8.07 18.44
C PRO A 60 2.69 -7.49 18.03
N PHE A 61 2.09 -8.10 17.02
CA PHE A 61 0.66 -8.02 16.85
C PHE A 61 0.04 -9.41 16.83
N LYS A 62 -1.24 -9.42 17.16
CA LYS A 62 -2.10 -10.60 17.06
C LYS A 62 -3.12 -10.37 15.97
N ALA A 63 -3.06 -11.18 14.91
CA ALA A 63 -4.12 -11.19 13.92
C ALA A 63 -5.38 -11.81 14.53
N ALA A 64 -6.51 -11.12 14.43
CA ALA A 64 -7.81 -11.64 14.84
C ALA A 64 -8.45 -12.45 13.70
N GLU A 65 -8.43 -11.88 12.49
CA GLU A 65 -8.99 -12.48 11.29
C GLU A 65 -8.22 -12.02 10.06
N ILE A 66 -7.80 -12.98 9.23
CA ILE A 66 -7.09 -12.73 7.98
C ILE A 66 -7.95 -13.21 6.83
N ARG A 67 -8.32 -12.30 5.94
CA ARG A 67 -9.18 -12.53 4.78
C ARG A 67 -8.32 -12.53 3.53
N LEU A 68 -8.36 -13.64 2.80
CA LEU A 68 -7.70 -13.80 1.51
C LEU A 68 -8.68 -13.49 0.39
N TYR A 69 -8.20 -12.78 -0.63
CA TYR A 69 -8.93 -12.42 -1.83
C TYR A 69 -8.16 -12.88 -3.05
N SER A 70 -8.86 -13.00 -4.18
CA SER A 70 -8.26 -13.35 -5.47
C SER A 70 -8.29 -12.14 -6.39
N PRO A 71 -7.21 -11.34 -6.46
CA PRO A 71 -7.11 -10.28 -7.45
C PRO A 71 -7.33 -10.83 -8.86
N PRO A 72 -7.97 -10.07 -9.76
CA PRO A 72 -8.12 -10.50 -11.14
C PRO A 72 -6.74 -10.69 -11.79
N PRO A 73 -6.58 -11.60 -12.76
CA PRO A 73 -5.32 -11.72 -13.52
C PRO A 73 -4.90 -10.38 -14.12
N LEU A 74 -3.59 -10.16 -14.26
CA LEU A 74 -3.07 -8.97 -14.91
C LEU A 74 -3.69 -8.80 -16.30
N LYS A 75 -4.18 -7.60 -16.60
CA LYS A 75 -4.72 -7.28 -17.92
C LYS A 75 -3.60 -7.14 -18.94
N ASN A 76 -2.42 -6.72 -18.49
CA ASN A 76 -1.24 -6.54 -19.30
C ASN A 76 -0.05 -7.29 -18.70
N SER A 77 0.48 -8.28 -19.42
CA SER A 77 1.66 -9.05 -19.00
C SER A 77 2.94 -8.20 -18.83
N LYS A 78 2.98 -6.99 -19.40
CA LYS A 78 4.08 -6.04 -19.25
C LYS A 78 3.85 -5.00 -18.14
N ALA A 79 2.74 -5.09 -17.40
CA ALA A 79 2.49 -4.18 -16.30
C ALA A 79 3.59 -4.32 -15.22
N GLN A 80 3.98 -3.21 -14.63
CA GLN A 80 4.86 -3.24 -13.47
C GLN A 80 4.02 -3.55 -12.24
N VAL A 81 4.37 -4.61 -11.51
CA VAL A 81 3.60 -5.05 -10.34
C VAL A 81 4.34 -4.69 -9.06
N MET A 82 3.64 -4.04 -8.16
CA MET A 82 4.10 -3.83 -6.78
C MET A 82 3.14 -4.52 -5.81
N LEU A 83 3.68 -4.95 -4.67
CA LEU A 83 2.91 -5.49 -3.56
C LEU A 83 3.18 -4.63 -2.33
N LEU A 84 2.17 -3.88 -1.89
CA LEU A 84 2.33 -2.82 -0.90
C LEU A 84 1.28 -2.93 0.20
N PHE A 85 1.64 -2.49 1.40
CA PHE A 85 0.75 -2.39 2.54
C PHE A 85 -0.06 -1.10 2.51
N ARG A 86 -1.28 -1.15 3.03
CA ARG A 86 -2.11 0.02 3.29
C ARG A 86 -2.92 -0.19 4.57
N GLY A 87 -2.88 0.76 5.48
CA GLY A 87 -3.86 0.87 6.55
C GLY A 87 -5.18 1.42 6.00
N THR A 88 -6.29 0.76 6.29
CA THR A 88 -7.62 1.27 5.95
C THR A 88 -8.68 0.69 6.90
N LYS A 89 -9.68 1.48 7.29
CA LYS A 89 -10.85 1.01 8.03
C LYS A 89 -11.74 0.07 7.20
N PHE A 90 -11.68 0.18 5.87
CA PHE A 90 -12.46 -0.67 4.96
C PHE A 90 -11.88 -2.07 4.88
N VAL A 91 -12.71 -3.07 4.62
CA VAL A 91 -12.25 -4.46 4.54
C VAL A 91 -11.32 -4.63 3.34
N THR A 92 -11.57 -3.88 2.26
CA THR A 92 -10.75 -3.92 1.04
C THR A 92 -10.40 -2.52 0.52
N VAL A 93 -9.39 -2.44 -0.35
CA VAL A 93 -8.99 -1.20 -1.00
C VAL A 93 -10.01 -0.79 -2.06
N GLU A 94 -10.67 -1.76 -2.70
CA GLU A 94 -11.75 -1.53 -3.66
C GLU A 94 -12.94 -0.82 -3.01
N GLU A 95 -13.30 -1.20 -1.77
CA GLU A 95 -14.29 -0.46 -0.97
C GLU A 95 -13.84 0.99 -0.72
N SER A 96 -12.56 1.19 -0.39
CA SER A 96 -11.99 2.53 -0.17
C SER A 96 -12.08 3.39 -1.43
N ILE A 97 -11.83 2.80 -2.60
CA ILE A 97 -11.94 3.45 -3.92
C ILE A 97 -13.40 3.76 -4.23
N GLY A 98 -14.29 2.79 -4.05
CA GLY A 98 -15.72 2.93 -4.37
C GLY A 98 -16.48 3.89 -3.45
N ALA A 99 -16.00 4.11 -2.23
CA ALA A 99 -16.55 5.09 -1.29
C ALA A 99 -16.06 6.53 -1.56
N GLY A 100 -14.92 6.69 -2.22
CA GLY A 100 -14.34 7.98 -2.56
C GLY A 100 -14.84 8.54 -3.89
N PRO A 101 -14.54 9.81 -4.20
CA PRO A 101 -14.71 10.31 -5.56
C PRO A 101 -13.85 9.51 -6.55
N GLU A 102 -14.26 9.50 -7.82
CA GLU A 102 -13.44 8.94 -8.90
C GLU A 102 -12.06 9.60 -8.92
N GLY A 103 -11.00 8.80 -9.07
CA GLY A 103 -9.63 9.29 -9.04
C GLY A 103 -9.11 9.68 -7.65
N THR A 104 -9.64 9.06 -6.59
CA THR A 104 -9.12 9.25 -5.22
C THR A 104 -7.64 8.88 -5.15
N ILE A 105 -6.89 9.68 -4.38
CA ILE A 105 -5.50 9.43 -4.02
C ILE A 105 -5.43 8.42 -2.88
N LEU A 106 -4.60 7.40 -3.04
CA LEU A 106 -4.34 6.40 -2.03
C LEU A 106 -2.86 6.35 -1.67
N PHE A 107 -2.62 6.20 -0.37
CA PHE A 107 -1.31 6.00 0.22
C PHE A 107 -1.07 4.52 0.50
N PHE A 108 0.15 4.09 0.20
CA PHE A 108 0.65 2.75 0.42
C PHE A 108 2.06 2.81 0.99
N SER A 109 2.54 1.71 1.56
CA SER A 109 3.90 1.59 2.01
C SER A 109 4.51 0.24 1.65
N SER A 110 5.82 0.23 1.48
CA SER A 110 6.62 -1.02 1.41
C SER A 110 6.74 -1.72 2.78
N SER A 111 6.37 -1.05 3.87
CA SER A 111 6.53 -1.51 5.23
C SER A 111 5.21 -1.54 5.98
N LEU A 112 5.00 -2.62 6.72
CA LEU A 112 3.85 -2.80 7.60
C LEU A 112 3.71 -1.66 8.62
N LEU A 113 4.83 -1.29 9.25
CA LEU A 113 4.89 -0.32 10.35
C LEU A 113 4.40 1.07 9.92
N VAL A 114 4.72 1.46 8.69
CA VAL A 114 4.33 2.75 8.12
C VAL A 114 2.85 2.76 7.72
N ALA A 115 2.31 1.62 7.31
CA ALA A 115 0.91 1.52 6.87
C ALA A 115 -0.09 1.55 8.03
N LEU A 116 0.29 1.04 9.21
CA LEU A 116 -0.60 0.82 10.36
C LEU A 116 -1.43 2.03 10.82
N PRO A 117 -0.86 3.24 11.03
CA PRO A 117 -1.62 4.35 11.60
C PRO A 117 -2.85 4.74 10.76
N TYR A 118 -2.82 4.47 9.45
CA TYR A 118 -3.93 4.75 8.53
C TYR A 118 -5.08 3.73 8.63
N GLY A 119 -4.89 2.65 9.38
CA GLY A 119 -5.81 1.53 9.51
C GLY A 119 -6.56 1.44 10.83
N VAL A 120 -6.47 2.44 11.72
CA VAL A 120 -7.15 2.43 13.04
C VAL A 120 -8.63 2.07 12.88
N LEU A 121 -9.09 0.99 13.49
CA LEU A 121 -10.45 0.47 13.31
C LEU A 121 -11.50 1.34 14.02
N GLN A 122 -11.21 1.79 15.24
CA GLN A 122 -12.12 2.62 16.03
C GLN A 122 -11.39 3.85 16.58
N GLU A 123 -12.07 5.00 16.56
CA GLU A 123 -11.51 6.22 17.15
C GLU A 123 -11.32 6.06 18.65
N GLY A 124 -10.11 6.38 19.13
CA GLY A 124 -9.75 6.25 20.54
C GLY A 124 -9.22 4.88 20.95
N GLU A 125 -9.35 3.83 20.12
CA GLU A 125 -8.63 2.57 20.35
C GLU A 125 -7.17 2.71 19.90
N SER A 126 -6.23 2.52 20.82
CA SER A 126 -4.79 2.69 20.55
C SER A 126 -4.17 1.54 19.77
N ASN A 127 -4.84 0.39 19.69
CA ASN A 127 -4.17 -0.87 19.36
C ASN A 127 -4.95 -1.75 18.39
N ALA A 128 -6.04 -1.28 17.79
CA ALA A 128 -6.83 -2.06 16.84
C ALA A 128 -6.71 -1.46 15.45
N PHE A 129 -6.09 -2.20 14.53
CA PHE A 129 -5.80 -1.72 13.18
C PHE A 129 -6.25 -2.73 12.15
N ARG A 130 -6.49 -2.25 10.93
CA ARG A 130 -6.63 -3.08 9.75
C ARG A 130 -5.56 -2.75 8.74
N ILE A 131 -4.86 -3.79 8.33
CA ILE A 131 -3.84 -3.74 7.28
C ILE A 131 -4.38 -4.49 6.08
N THR A 132 -4.16 -3.91 4.91
CA THR A 132 -4.43 -4.52 3.62
C THR A 132 -3.13 -4.68 2.86
N LEU A 133 -2.93 -5.85 2.26
CA LEU A 133 -1.87 -6.11 1.31
C LEU A 133 -2.47 -5.97 -0.10
N CYS A 134 -1.96 -5.01 -0.85
CA CYS A 134 -2.54 -4.56 -2.10
C CYS A 134 -1.57 -4.82 -3.25
N ARG A 135 -2.08 -5.42 -4.32
CA ARG A 135 -1.39 -5.42 -5.61
C ARG A 135 -1.64 -4.07 -6.29
N VAL A 136 -0.56 -3.38 -6.67
CA VAL A 136 -0.61 -2.18 -7.50
C VAL A 136 -0.06 -2.54 -8.88
N GLU A 137 -0.93 -2.51 -9.88
CA GLU A 137 -0.64 -2.71 -11.30
C GLU A 137 -0.38 -1.35 -11.94
N ARG A 138 0.89 -1.08 -12.23
CA ARG A 138 1.37 0.16 -12.86
C ARG A 138 1.53 -0.02 -14.36
N ARG A 139 1.49 1.10 -15.09
CA ARG A 139 1.59 1.08 -16.56
C ARG A 139 2.97 0.56 -16.99
N PRO A 140 3.07 -0.09 -18.16
CA PRO A 140 4.38 -0.31 -18.77
C PRO A 140 5.08 1.03 -18.97
N ASP A 141 6.40 1.05 -18.78
CA ASP A 141 7.26 2.21 -19.03
C ASP A 141 6.93 3.47 -18.19
N SER A 142 6.16 3.33 -17.09
CA SER A 142 5.96 4.42 -16.13
C SER A 142 7.07 4.47 -15.08
N ALA A 143 7.28 5.66 -14.52
CA ALA A 143 8.19 5.91 -13.42
C ALA A 143 7.44 6.37 -12.16
N ILE A 144 8.10 6.26 -11.01
CA ILE A 144 7.65 6.87 -9.75
C ILE A 144 8.52 8.08 -9.51
N LEU A 145 7.90 9.22 -9.23
CA LEU A 145 8.64 10.44 -8.93
C LEU A 145 9.18 10.37 -7.50
N ASP A 146 10.49 10.40 -7.34
CA ASP A 146 11.14 10.41 -6.03
C ASP A 146 11.17 11.83 -5.46
N LYS A 147 10.49 12.03 -4.33
CA LYS A 147 10.43 13.33 -3.67
C LYS A 147 11.69 13.67 -2.88
N SER A 148 12.47 12.69 -2.41
CA SER A 148 13.54 12.96 -1.44
C SER A 148 14.70 13.78 -1.98
N HIS A 149 14.80 13.91 -3.30
CA HIS A 149 15.88 14.64 -3.97
C HIS A 149 15.42 15.98 -4.55
N LEU A 150 14.15 16.33 -4.35
CA LEU A 150 13.59 17.56 -4.90
C LEU A 150 13.82 18.74 -3.96
N PRO A 151 14.19 19.93 -4.48
CA PRO A 151 14.26 21.12 -3.65
C PRO A 151 12.87 21.56 -3.17
N ASP A 152 12.82 22.34 -2.09
CA ASP A 152 11.58 22.79 -1.44
C ASP A 152 10.59 23.46 -2.41
N LYS A 153 11.09 24.18 -3.41
CA LYS A 153 10.27 24.85 -4.42
C LYS A 153 9.50 23.84 -5.27
N GLU A 154 10.18 22.79 -5.72
CA GLU A 154 9.62 21.70 -6.50
C GLU A 154 8.67 20.85 -5.64
N LEU A 155 9.03 20.59 -4.37
CA LEU A 155 8.16 19.92 -3.40
C LEU A 155 6.84 20.67 -3.20
N ALA A 156 6.89 21.99 -3.01
CA ALA A 156 5.69 22.81 -2.85
C ALA A 156 4.77 22.77 -4.08
N ILE A 157 5.34 22.66 -5.28
CA ILE A 157 4.57 22.47 -6.52
C ILE A 157 3.91 21.08 -6.52
N LEU A 158 4.63 20.03 -6.10
CA LEU A 158 4.04 18.69 -5.99
C LEU A 158 2.93 18.63 -4.96
N GLU A 159 3.09 19.22 -3.79
CA GLU A 159 2.04 19.26 -2.77
C GLU A 159 0.78 19.95 -3.29
N LYS A 160 0.96 21.05 -4.03
CA LYS A 160 -0.14 21.75 -4.71
C LYS A 160 -0.84 20.91 -5.78
N HIS A 161 -0.14 19.96 -6.40
CA HIS A 161 -0.62 19.15 -7.52
C HIS A 161 -0.80 17.66 -7.19
N ALA A 162 -0.66 17.26 -5.91
CA ALA A 162 -0.60 15.86 -5.50
C ALA A 162 -1.81 15.03 -5.94
N ASN A 163 -2.96 15.68 -6.15
CA ASN A 163 -4.21 15.04 -6.55
C ASN A 163 -4.39 14.91 -8.08
N ASP A 164 -3.51 15.51 -8.89
CA ASP A 164 -3.69 15.65 -10.34
C ASP A 164 -2.40 15.25 -11.08
N VAL A 165 -2.34 13.99 -11.51
CA VAL A 165 -1.16 13.40 -12.20
C VAL A 165 -0.83 14.13 -13.49
N GLU A 166 -1.81 14.67 -14.22
CA GLU A 166 -1.54 15.43 -15.45
C GLU A 166 -0.88 16.77 -15.13
N LYS A 167 -1.33 17.47 -14.07
CA LYS A 167 -0.62 18.66 -13.58
C LYS A 167 0.76 18.33 -13.03
N LEU A 168 0.90 17.20 -12.33
CA LEU A 168 2.18 16.70 -11.83
C LEU A 168 3.16 16.52 -12.99
N LYS A 169 2.73 15.79 -14.02
CA LYS A 169 3.50 15.55 -15.25
C LYS A 169 3.90 16.85 -15.94
N ALA A 170 2.95 17.76 -16.12
CA ALA A 170 3.21 19.07 -16.74
C ALA A 170 4.18 19.94 -15.93
N SER A 171 4.24 19.76 -14.61
CA SER A 171 5.18 20.46 -13.73
C SER A 171 6.57 19.83 -13.79
N VAL A 172 6.64 18.50 -13.70
CA VAL A 172 7.89 17.74 -13.75
C VAL A 172 8.58 17.87 -15.10
N SER A 173 7.83 17.93 -16.21
CA SER A 173 8.40 18.14 -17.55
C SER A 173 9.07 19.50 -17.74
N GLN A 174 8.90 20.44 -16.80
CA GLN A 174 9.58 21.74 -16.81
C GLN A 174 10.86 21.73 -15.96
N TRP A 175 11.14 20.63 -15.27
CA TRP A 175 12.28 20.55 -14.36
C TRP A 175 13.55 20.17 -15.13
N PRO A 176 14.64 20.93 -14.96
CA PRO A 176 15.86 20.73 -15.75
C PRO A 176 16.62 19.44 -15.43
N HIS A 177 16.22 18.71 -14.39
CA HIS A 177 16.99 17.61 -13.79
C HIS A 177 16.36 16.22 -13.95
N GLU A 178 15.12 16.13 -14.43
CA GLU A 178 14.43 14.84 -14.57
C GLU A 178 14.57 14.27 -15.99
N GLY A 179 14.87 12.97 -16.06
CA GLY A 179 15.27 12.29 -17.28
C GLY A 179 14.15 12.20 -18.32
N SER A 180 14.40 12.77 -19.50
CA SER A 180 13.58 12.76 -20.72
C SER A 180 12.18 13.38 -20.60
N ASP A 181 11.87 14.30 -21.52
CA ASP A 181 10.55 14.97 -21.65
C ASP A 181 9.34 14.01 -21.74
N ASN A 182 9.58 12.72 -21.93
CA ASN A 182 8.56 11.70 -22.19
C ASN A 182 8.29 10.76 -21.01
N THR A 183 8.97 10.92 -19.87
CA THR A 183 8.73 10.05 -18.71
C THR A 183 7.30 10.22 -18.19
N VAL A 184 6.56 9.12 -18.09
CA VAL A 184 5.19 9.12 -17.56
C VAL A 184 5.24 8.70 -16.09
N TYR A 185 4.96 9.65 -15.20
CA TYR A 185 4.85 9.37 -13.78
C TYR A 185 3.43 8.96 -13.42
N ASP A 186 3.26 7.85 -12.69
CA ASP A 186 1.95 7.38 -12.23
C ASP A 186 1.77 7.45 -10.72
N GLY A 187 2.82 7.82 -9.98
CA GLY A 187 2.79 8.08 -8.56
C GLY A 187 4.04 8.79 -8.06
N THR A 188 4.06 9.08 -6.77
CA THR A 188 5.22 9.66 -6.08
C THR A 188 5.68 8.74 -4.96
N MET A 189 6.96 8.82 -4.60
CA MET A 189 7.51 8.15 -3.42
C MET A 189 8.30 9.09 -2.52
N GLU A 190 8.41 8.70 -1.26
CA GLU A 190 9.21 9.37 -0.24
C GLU A 190 9.76 8.32 0.75
N TYR A 191 10.95 8.56 1.28
CA TYR A 191 11.58 7.72 2.29
C TYR A 191 11.03 8.08 3.67
N GLY A 192 10.44 7.11 4.38
CA GLY A 192 10.14 7.21 5.81
C GLY A 192 11.10 6.38 6.64
N ASP A 193 11.08 6.58 7.96
CA ASP A 193 11.99 5.93 8.92
C ASP A 193 12.03 4.39 8.85
N TYR A 194 10.93 3.77 8.40
CA TYR A 194 10.79 2.30 8.34
C TYR A 194 10.52 1.77 6.93
N GLY A 195 10.56 2.62 5.90
CA GLY A 195 10.34 2.21 4.52
C GLY A 195 9.78 3.30 3.62
N MET A 196 9.59 2.95 2.35
CA MET A 196 9.04 3.85 1.35
C MET A 196 7.54 4.04 1.51
N VAL A 197 7.08 5.28 1.39
CA VAL A 197 5.68 5.65 1.23
C VAL A 197 5.42 5.96 -0.23
N TYR A 198 4.33 5.43 -0.76
CA TYR A 198 3.89 5.65 -2.13
C TYR A 198 2.53 6.32 -2.15
N CYS A 199 2.33 7.19 -3.13
CA CYS A 199 1.08 7.90 -3.36
C CYS A 199 0.68 7.71 -4.82
N PHE A 200 -0.52 7.18 -5.04
CA PHE A 200 -1.05 6.93 -6.38
C PHE A 200 -2.45 7.51 -6.54
N ASN A 201 -2.74 8.02 -7.73
CA ASN A 201 -4.11 8.28 -8.16
C ASN A 201 -4.69 7.04 -8.82
N THR A 202 -5.84 6.59 -8.32
CA THR A 202 -6.51 5.35 -8.73
C THR A 202 -7.00 5.33 -10.19
N ASN A 203 -7.00 6.47 -10.88
CA ASN A 203 -7.25 6.53 -12.32
C ASN A 203 -6.07 6.02 -13.18
N TYR A 204 -4.87 5.94 -12.60
CA TYR A 204 -3.64 5.67 -13.34
C TYR A 204 -3.04 4.29 -13.04
N VAL A 205 -3.46 3.68 -11.94
CA VAL A 205 -3.01 2.36 -11.48
C VAL A 205 -4.18 1.43 -11.21
N GLY A 206 -4.03 0.15 -11.51
CA GLY A 206 -4.94 -0.88 -11.04
C GLY A 206 -4.60 -1.23 -9.60
N VAL A 207 -5.57 -1.20 -8.69
CA VAL A 207 -5.35 -1.60 -7.30
C VAL A 207 -6.30 -2.72 -6.94
N SER A 208 -5.79 -3.76 -6.30
CA SER A 208 -6.63 -4.85 -5.80
C SER A 208 -6.14 -5.36 -4.45
N THR A 209 -7.06 -5.70 -3.56
CA THR A 209 -6.72 -6.34 -2.29
C THR A 209 -6.37 -7.80 -2.55
N LEU A 210 -5.20 -8.23 -2.09
CA LEU A 210 -4.82 -9.64 -1.98
C LEU A 210 -5.20 -10.20 -0.61
N LEU A 211 -4.92 -9.44 0.44
CA LEU A 211 -5.17 -9.85 1.82
C LEU A 211 -5.63 -8.65 2.65
N SER A 212 -6.49 -8.90 3.63
CA SER A 212 -6.90 -7.93 4.65
C SER A 212 -6.90 -8.59 6.02
N ALA A 213 -6.30 -7.95 7.01
CA ALA A 213 -6.20 -8.48 8.36
C ALA A 213 -6.58 -7.44 9.39
N ASP A 214 -7.44 -7.84 10.32
CA ASP A 214 -7.67 -7.13 11.58
C ASP A 214 -6.62 -7.56 12.58
N VAL A 215 -5.86 -6.61 13.12
CA VAL A 215 -4.76 -6.86 14.05
C VAL A 215 -4.95 -6.10 15.34
N GLN A 216 -4.56 -6.73 16.44
CA GLN A 216 -4.39 -6.09 17.73
C GLN A 216 -2.90 -5.93 18.02
N TRP A 217 -2.45 -4.70 18.22
CA TRP A 217 -1.06 -4.34 18.42
C TRP A 217 -0.69 -4.32 19.91
N GLY A 218 0.54 -4.70 20.25
CA GLY A 218 1.05 -4.58 21.62
C GLY A 218 1.27 -3.13 22.05
N GLU A 219 1.10 -2.83 23.34
CA GLU A 219 1.15 -1.46 23.89
C GLU A 219 2.47 -0.70 23.66
N THR A 220 3.55 -1.40 23.29
CA THR A 220 4.92 -0.85 23.29
C THR A 220 5.23 0.15 22.16
N VAL A 221 4.31 0.43 21.22
CA VAL A 221 4.69 1.12 19.96
C VAL A 221 4.24 2.55 19.83
N LEU A 222 3.20 2.98 20.52
CA LEU A 222 2.77 4.39 20.40
C LEU A 222 3.66 5.37 21.19
N THR A 223 4.62 4.90 21.99
CA THR A 223 5.51 5.78 22.76
C THR A 223 6.70 6.33 21.96
N HIS A 224 7.01 5.77 20.78
CA HIS A 224 8.15 6.26 19.99
C HIS A 224 7.81 7.39 18.98
N SER A 225 6.54 7.79 18.86
CA SER A 225 6.16 8.92 17.97
C SER A 225 6.12 10.29 18.64
N SER A 226 6.35 10.42 19.95
CA SER A 226 6.27 11.72 20.65
C SER A 226 7.60 12.43 20.93
N GLU A 227 8.76 11.86 20.56
CA GLU A 227 10.06 12.53 20.77
C GLU A 227 10.80 12.94 19.49
N GLY A 228 10.17 12.81 18.33
CA GLY A 228 10.69 13.29 17.05
C GLY A 228 10.45 14.79 16.80
N LYS A 229 11.29 15.62 17.42
CA LYS A 229 11.58 17.05 17.17
C LYS A 229 10.66 17.83 16.20
N ARG A 230 10.02 18.86 16.77
CA ARG A 230 9.75 20.14 16.09
C ARG A 230 11.05 20.69 15.51
N VAL A 231 11.10 20.90 14.20
CA VAL A 231 11.84 21.98 13.54
C VAL A 231 10.88 22.64 12.57
#